data_AF-A0A1L5KQF7-F1
#
_entry.id   AF-A0A1L5KQF7-F1
#
_cell.length_a   1.000
_cell.length_b   1.000
_cell.length_c   1.000
_cell.angle_alpha   90.00
_cell.angle_beta   90.00
_cell.angle_gamma   90.00
#
_symmetry.space_group_name_H-M   'P 1'
#
loop_
_entity.id
_entity.type
_entity.pdbx_description
1 polymer ?
#
loop_
_entity_poly.entity_id
_entity_poly.type
_entity_poly.pdbx_seq_one_letter_code
_entity_poly.pdbx_strand_id
1 'polypeptide(L)'
;RYGMLMRKEYEIKQRSDGKSWENGISNYWGNMLFSRCLQTKSFRTALDKAIQDEYKYMNANRINSMVKHYRSITEQYVWKMPDSMYEGVTKSQYDVIANQLHSEIEQNYQTYQTGFNKPMPFYIGTPTPTNGKLKLSWDVSYDFNDEDLRYTVTVSKDYEGKDVVFTQSDLVLPEAVMDMPGEGQYFIKVSVRNASGETQDAFDYYVTDGNKIYGTKCFYVKAGGSIVEDANVQ
;
A
#
# COMPACT_ATOMS: atom_id res chain seq x y z
N ARG A 1 2.82 -12.92 0.22
CA ARG A 1 3.80 -12.89 -0.90
C ARG A 1 3.58 -11.59 -1.65
N TYR A 2 4.41 -10.58 -1.44
CA TYR A 2 4.41 -9.37 -2.26
C TYR A 2 5.22 -9.69 -3.51
N GLY A 3 4.55 -10.19 -4.55
CA GLY A 3 5.21 -10.55 -5.81
C GLY A 3 5.37 -9.31 -6.68
N MET A 4 6.59 -9.03 -7.13
CA MET A 4 6.78 -8.17 -8.29
C MET A 4 6.24 -8.89 -9.53
N LEU A 5 5.66 -8.13 -10.48
CA LEU A 5 5.08 -8.63 -11.74
C LEU A 5 3.82 -9.51 -11.59
N MET A 6 2.95 -9.15 -10.66
CA MET A 6 1.67 -9.84 -10.39
C MET A 6 0.44 -8.97 -10.69
N ARG A 7 0.61 -7.76 -11.24
CA ARG A 7 -0.49 -6.78 -11.34
C ARG A 7 -1.65 -7.33 -12.16
N LYS A 8 -1.38 -7.95 -13.31
CA LYS A 8 -2.43 -8.52 -14.16
C LYS A 8 -3.08 -9.74 -13.54
N GLU A 9 -2.31 -10.58 -12.86
CA GLU A 9 -2.85 -11.72 -12.13
C GLU A 9 -3.78 -11.25 -10.99
N TYR A 10 -3.35 -10.26 -10.21
CA TYR A 10 -4.16 -9.67 -9.14
C TYR A 10 -5.42 -8.99 -9.67
N GLU A 11 -5.36 -8.31 -10.82
CA GLU A 11 -6.55 -7.78 -11.48
C GLU A 11 -7.54 -8.90 -11.84
N ILE A 12 -7.05 -9.99 -12.44
CA ILE A 12 -7.87 -11.16 -12.81
C ILE A 12 -8.48 -11.83 -11.57
N LYS A 13 -7.69 -11.96 -10.49
CA LYS A 13 -8.11 -12.55 -9.22
C LYS A 13 -8.86 -11.56 -8.31
N GLN A 14 -9.12 -10.33 -8.77
CA GLN A 14 -9.77 -9.26 -8.01
C GLN A 14 -9.15 -8.99 -6.64
N ARG A 15 -7.81 -9.03 -6.59
CA ARG A 15 -7.01 -8.75 -5.39
C ARG A 15 -6.61 -7.28 -5.34
N SER A 16 -6.44 -6.77 -4.13
CA SER A 16 -6.01 -5.38 -3.89
C SER A 16 -4.51 -5.24 -3.60
N ASP A 17 -3.75 -6.33 -3.52
CA ASP A 17 -2.29 -6.31 -3.32
C ASP A 17 -1.58 -5.44 -4.39
N GLY A 18 -0.50 -4.75 -4.01
CA GLY A 18 0.30 -3.92 -4.91
C GLY A 18 -0.30 -2.55 -5.25
N LYS A 19 -1.35 -2.13 -4.54
CA LYS A 19 -2.00 -0.81 -4.68
C LYS A 19 -1.53 0.15 -3.58
N SER A 20 -2.00 1.40 -3.62
CA SER A 20 -1.65 2.46 -2.65
C SER A 20 -0.11 2.55 -2.42
N TRP A 21 0.37 2.43 -1.19
CA TRP A 21 1.81 2.49 -0.84
C TRP A 21 2.62 1.22 -1.17
N GLU A 22 2.02 0.12 -1.65
CA GLU A 22 2.74 -1.11 -2.03
C GLU A 22 3.38 -1.05 -3.42
N ASN A 23 3.65 0.16 -3.93
CA ASN A 23 4.27 0.36 -5.23
C ASN A 23 5.15 1.61 -5.24
N GLY A 24 5.96 1.72 -6.30
CA GLY A 24 6.84 2.87 -6.52
C GLY A 24 7.88 3.06 -5.43
N ILE A 25 8.19 4.33 -5.13
CA ILE A 25 9.22 4.71 -4.14
C ILE A 25 8.82 4.34 -2.70
N SER A 26 7.52 4.25 -2.40
CA SER A 26 6.99 3.90 -1.08
C SER A 26 7.46 2.53 -0.59
N ASN A 27 7.79 1.61 -1.50
CA ASN A 27 8.35 0.29 -1.17
C ASN A 27 9.70 0.34 -0.43
N TYR A 28 10.45 1.43 -0.60
CA TYR A 28 11.71 1.65 0.13
C TYR A 28 11.47 2.38 1.46
N TRP A 29 10.33 3.06 1.61
CA TRP A 29 10.09 3.99 2.70
C TRP A 29 9.86 3.31 4.05
N GLY A 30 9.25 2.11 4.06
CA GLY A 30 8.97 1.37 5.30
C GLY A 30 10.23 0.93 6.05
N ASN A 31 11.41 0.96 5.42
CA ASN A 31 12.68 0.71 6.08
C ASN A 31 13.30 2.03 6.59
N MET A 32 13.56 2.11 7.89
CA MET A 32 14.10 3.32 8.55
C MET A 32 15.43 3.81 7.93
N LEU A 33 16.33 2.91 7.55
CA LEU A 33 17.60 3.28 6.91
C LEU A 33 17.34 3.89 5.53
N PHE A 34 16.52 3.22 4.72
CA PHE A 34 16.20 3.69 3.36
C PHE A 34 15.40 4.99 3.37
N SER A 35 14.43 5.16 4.27
CA SER A 35 13.72 6.44 4.45
C SER A 35 14.70 7.59 4.71
N ARG A 36 15.64 7.43 5.66
CA ARG A 36 16.65 8.45 5.95
C ARG A 36 17.56 8.74 4.75
N CYS A 37 18.01 7.70 4.04
CA CYS A 37 18.79 7.89 2.82
C CYS A 37 17.98 8.67 1.78
N LEU A 38 16.73 8.29 1.54
CA LEU A 38 15.86 8.90 0.54
C LEU A 38 15.55 10.35 0.84
N GLN A 39 15.54 10.81 2.09
CA GLN A 39 15.40 12.24 2.41
C GLN A 39 16.60 13.08 1.88
N THR A 40 17.73 12.44 1.60
CA THR A 40 18.92 13.10 1.04
C THR A 40 18.94 13.01 -0.48
N LYS A 41 19.02 14.16 -1.16
CA LYS A 41 18.95 14.26 -2.63
C LYS A 41 20.00 13.42 -3.37
N SER A 42 21.24 13.36 -2.89
CA SER A 42 22.31 12.58 -3.54
C SER A 42 22.02 11.08 -3.57
N PHE A 43 21.41 10.52 -2.52
CA PHE A 43 20.97 9.13 -2.50
C PHE A 43 19.81 8.89 -3.47
N ARG A 44 18.86 9.83 -3.59
CA ARG A 44 17.80 9.75 -4.61
C ARG A 44 18.37 9.74 -6.02
N THR A 45 19.37 10.58 -6.30
CA THR A 45 20.06 10.59 -7.60
C THR A 45 20.78 9.26 -7.86
N ALA A 46 21.44 8.68 -6.86
CA ALA A 46 22.09 7.38 -7.00
C ALA A 46 21.08 6.24 -7.25
N LEU A 47 19.96 6.25 -6.55
CA LEU A 47 18.87 5.29 -6.76
C LEU A 47 18.27 5.44 -8.16
N ASP A 48 17.98 6.66 -8.61
CA ASP A 48 17.42 6.93 -9.93
C ASP A 48 18.34 6.39 -11.04
N LYS A 49 19.65 6.59 -10.92
CA LYS A 49 20.62 6.00 -11.83
C LYS A 49 20.55 4.46 -11.85
N ALA A 50 20.54 3.84 -10.67
CA ALA A 50 20.47 2.38 -10.57
C ALA A 50 19.17 1.80 -11.16
N ILE A 51 18.03 2.45 -10.90
CA ILE A 51 16.73 2.06 -11.44
C ILE A 51 16.70 2.23 -12.97
N GLN A 52 17.27 3.32 -13.50
CA GLN A 52 17.37 3.52 -14.95
C GLN A 52 18.25 2.47 -15.64
N ASP A 53 19.38 2.11 -15.03
CA ASP A 53 20.27 1.07 -15.57
C ASP A 53 19.57 -0.30 -15.59
N GLU A 54 18.86 -0.64 -14.51
CA GLU A 54 18.09 -1.88 -14.41
C GLU A 54 16.89 -1.89 -15.38
N TYR A 55 16.17 -0.77 -15.51
CA TYR A 55 15.04 -0.64 -16.45
C TYR A 55 15.49 -0.83 -17.91
N LYS A 56 16.64 -0.26 -18.32
CA LYS A 56 17.23 -0.48 -19.65
C LYS A 56 17.64 -1.94 -19.85
N TYR A 57 18.20 -2.57 -18.81
CA TYR A 57 18.57 -3.97 -18.83
C TYR A 57 17.34 -4.88 -19.02
N MET A 58 16.24 -4.58 -18.32
CA MET A 58 14.97 -5.31 -18.34
C MET A 58 14.04 -4.94 -19.52
N ASN A 59 14.59 -4.71 -20.71
CA ASN A 59 13.80 -4.35 -21.90
C ASN A 59 12.89 -5.49 -22.41
N ALA A 60 11.95 -5.13 -23.28
CA ALA A 60 10.93 -6.01 -23.85
C ALA A 60 11.49 -7.32 -24.40
N ASN A 61 12.54 -7.22 -25.23
CA ASN A 61 13.12 -8.38 -25.90
C ASN A 61 13.67 -9.37 -24.89
N ARG A 62 14.39 -8.87 -23.88
CA ARG A 62 14.96 -9.70 -22.82
C ARG A 62 13.87 -10.40 -22.03
N ILE A 63 12.91 -9.65 -21.51
CA ILE A 63 11.86 -10.17 -20.63
C ILE A 63 10.97 -11.16 -21.38
N ASN A 64 10.51 -10.82 -22.58
CA ASN A 64 9.69 -11.73 -23.39
C ASN A 64 10.44 -13.01 -23.79
N SER A 65 11.75 -12.93 -24.03
CA SER A 65 12.57 -14.12 -24.29
C SER A 65 12.69 -15.02 -23.05
N MET A 66 12.87 -14.43 -21.87
CA MET A 66 12.88 -15.18 -20.61
C MET A 66 11.53 -15.84 -20.35
N VAL A 67 10.43 -15.11 -20.51
CA VAL A 67 9.06 -15.64 -20.37
C VAL A 67 8.85 -16.82 -21.31
N LYS A 68 9.19 -16.68 -22.59
CA LYS A 68 9.08 -17.78 -23.58
C LYS A 68 9.91 -18.99 -23.17
N HIS A 69 11.15 -18.78 -22.74
CA HIS A 69 12.04 -19.87 -22.32
C HIS A 69 11.48 -20.63 -21.12
N TYR A 70 11.12 -19.94 -20.03
CA TYR A 70 10.59 -20.60 -18.84
C TYR A 70 9.26 -21.31 -19.12
N ARG A 71 8.35 -20.68 -19.88
CA ARG A 71 7.10 -21.31 -20.29
C ARG A 71 7.30 -22.61 -21.06
N SER A 72 8.30 -22.67 -21.93
CA SER A 72 8.62 -23.90 -22.69
C SER A 72 9.01 -25.08 -21.79
N ILE A 73 9.49 -24.81 -20.58
CA ILE A 73 9.88 -25.81 -19.59
C ILE A 73 8.70 -26.15 -18.68
N THR A 74 7.98 -25.14 -18.18
CA THR A 74 7.00 -25.30 -17.09
C THR A 74 5.60 -25.70 -17.57
N GLU A 75 5.19 -25.35 -18.78
CA GLU A 75 3.81 -25.56 -19.24
C GLU A 75 3.40 -27.04 -19.34
N GLN A 76 4.37 -27.93 -19.52
CA GLN A 76 4.11 -29.37 -19.53
C GLN A 76 3.69 -29.92 -18.17
N TYR A 77 3.90 -29.17 -17.10
CA TYR A 77 3.60 -29.54 -15.71
C TYR A 77 2.41 -28.76 -15.15
N VAL A 78 2.35 -27.44 -15.38
CA VAL A 78 1.35 -26.55 -14.74
C VAL A 78 -0.11 -26.96 -14.98
N TRP A 79 -0.38 -27.61 -16.12
CA TRP A 79 -1.72 -28.09 -16.51
C TRP A 79 -1.98 -29.57 -16.17
N LYS A 80 -1.10 -30.20 -15.40
CA LYS A 80 -1.25 -31.58 -14.92
C LYS A 80 -1.45 -31.59 -13.41
N MET A 81 -2.07 -32.65 -12.91
CA MET A 81 -2.21 -32.87 -11.47
C MET A 81 -0.83 -33.15 -10.83
N PRO A 82 -0.57 -32.64 -9.61
CA PRO A 82 -1.48 -31.86 -8.78
C PRO A 82 -1.51 -30.35 -9.09
N ASP A 83 -0.55 -29.83 -9.88
CA ASP A 83 -0.32 -28.40 -10.10
C ASP A 83 -1.55 -27.67 -10.64
N SER A 84 -2.29 -28.28 -11.56
CA SER A 84 -3.52 -27.69 -12.14
C SER A 84 -4.60 -27.37 -11.10
N MET A 85 -4.58 -28.02 -9.92
CA MET A 85 -5.52 -27.70 -8.83
C MET A 85 -5.18 -26.38 -8.12
N TYR A 86 -3.94 -25.93 -8.19
CA TYR A 86 -3.40 -24.83 -7.38
C TYR A 86 -3.06 -23.58 -8.19
N GLU A 87 -3.02 -23.65 -9.53
CA GLU A 87 -2.69 -22.51 -10.40
C GLU A 87 -3.64 -21.30 -10.19
N GLY A 88 -4.93 -21.58 -10.00
CA GLY A 88 -5.93 -20.55 -9.70
C GLY A 88 -6.21 -19.57 -10.85
N VAL A 89 -5.72 -19.86 -12.06
CA VAL A 89 -6.07 -19.16 -13.30
C VAL A 89 -6.30 -20.17 -14.43
N THR A 90 -7.06 -19.78 -15.44
CA THR A 90 -7.23 -20.59 -16.66
C THR A 90 -6.00 -20.47 -17.56
N LYS A 91 -5.85 -21.41 -18.52
CA LYS A 91 -4.77 -21.33 -19.52
C LYS A 91 -4.78 -20.04 -20.33
N SER A 92 -5.96 -19.55 -20.71
CA SER A 92 -6.07 -18.27 -21.42
C SER A 92 -5.68 -17.08 -20.55
N GLN A 93 -6.03 -17.09 -19.26
CA GLN A 93 -5.60 -16.06 -18.30
C GLN A 93 -4.08 -16.10 -18.08
N TYR A 94 -3.49 -17.30 -17.96
CA TYR A 94 -2.04 -17.49 -17.88
C TYR A 94 -1.32 -16.90 -19.09
N ASP A 95 -1.84 -17.13 -20.31
CA ASP A 95 -1.29 -16.53 -21.53
C ASP A 95 -1.32 -15.01 -21.49
N VAL A 96 -2.43 -14.42 -21.02
CA VAL A 96 -2.58 -12.97 -20.86
C VAL A 96 -1.59 -12.42 -19.84
N ILE A 97 -1.46 -13.05 -18.67
CA ILE A 97 -0.52 -12.64 -17.61
C ILE A 97 0.90 -12.67 -18.14
N ALA A 98 1.33 -13.80 -18.73
CA ALA A 98 2.68 -13.97 -19.24
C ALA A 98 3.05 -12.92 -20.30
N ASN A 99 2.12 -12.58 -21.20
CA ASN A 99 2.33 -11.59 -22.25
C ASN A 99 2.39 -10.15 -21.73
N GLN A 100 1.94 -9.89 -20.50
CA GLN A 100 1.93 -8.54 -19.91
C GLN A 100 3.08 -8.25 -18.96
N LEU A 101 3.88 -9.26 -18.57
CA LEU A 101 4.97 -9.10 -17.60
C LEU A 101 5.94 -7.97 -17.96
N HIS A 102 6.29 -7.80 -19.23
CA HIS A 102 7.13 -6.67 -19.63
C HIS A 102 6.44 -5.32 -19.43
N SER A 103 5.17 -5.19 -19.84
CA SER A 103 4.39 -3.95 -19.65
C SER A 103 4.24 -3.57 -18.17
N GLU A 104 4.26 -4.55 -17.26
CA GLU A 104 4.27 -4.26 -15.83
C GLU A 104 5.57 -3.60 -15.36
N ILE A 105 6.71 -3.91 -15.96
CA ILE A 105 8.00 -3.27 -15.67
C ILE A 105 7.95 -1.79 -16.06
N GLU A 106 7.39 -1.48 -17.23
CA GLU A 106 7.16 -0.10 -17.67
C GLU A 106 6.31 0.67 -16.66
N GLN A 107 5.18 0.09 -16.27
CA GLN A 107 4.28 0.70 -15.29
C GLN A 107 4.96 0.86 -13.92
N ASN A 108 5.80 -0.11 -13.49
CA ASN A 108 6.56 0.00 -12.25
C ASN A 108 7.57 1.15 -12.30
N TYR A 109 8.26 1.32 -13.43
CA TYR A 109 9.18 2.42 -13.65
C TYR A 109 8.45 3.77 -13.61
N GLN A 110 7.32 3.91 -14.30
CA GLN A 110 6.50 5.12 -14.27
C GLN A 110 5.96 5.42 -12.85
N THR A 111 5.53 4.38 -12.13
CA THR A 111 5.05 4.51 -10.74
C THR A 111 6.19 4.92 -9.80
N TYR A 112 7.40 4.41 -10.02
CA TYR A 112 8.60 4.86 -9.30
C TYR A 112 8.88 6.34 -9.56
N GLN A 113 8.88 6.78 -10.82
CA GLN A 113 9.15 8.17 -11.18
C GLN A 113 8.12 9.14 -10.60
N THR A 114 6.83 8.81 -10.75
CA THR A 114 5.72 9.66 -10.26
C THR A 114 5.55 9.61 -8.74
N GLY A 115 6.03 8.54 -8.09
CA GLY A 115 5.96 8.38 -6.63
C GLY A 115 6.70 9.46 -5.84
N PHE A 116 7.70 10.12 -6.43
CA PHE A 116 8.38 11.25 -5.77
C PHE A 116 7.51 12.50 -5.64
N ASN A 117 6.41 12.60 -6.39
CA ASN A 117 5.47 13.71 -6.29
C ASN A 117 4.41 13.48 -5.21
N LYS A 118 4.37 12.28 -4.60
CA LYS A 118 3.39 11.94 -3.57
C LYS A 118 3.99 12.14 -2.19
N PRO A 119 3.17 12.49 -1.18
CA PRO A 119 3.57 12.34 0.21
C PRO A 119 3.94 10.88 0.48
N MET A 120 4.87 10.64 1.41
CA MET A 120 5.27 9.30 1.81
C MET A 120 4.33 8.73 2.87
N PRO A 121 4.06 7.41 2.83
CA PRO A 121 3.24 6.75 3.84
C PRO A 121 3.85 6.87 5.25
N PHE A 122 2.98 6.78 6.24
CA PHE A 122 3.23 7.02 7.65
C PHE A 122 2.38 6.07 8.50
N TYR A 123 2.67 5.89 9.79
CA TYR A 123 1.92 4.96 10.64
C TYR A 123 0.86 5.67 11.48
N ILE A 124 -0.28 5.01 11.66
CA ILE A 124 -1.34 5.43 12.59
C ILE A 124 -0.98 4.95 13.98
N GLY A 125 -0.89 5.88 14.92
CA GLY A 125 -0.68 5.58 16.33
C GLY A 125 -1.91 4.95 16.97
N THR A 126 -1.71 4.29 18.11
CA THR A 126 -2.82 3.72 18.88
C THR A 126 -3.73 4.84 19.42
N PRO A 127 -5.05 4.81 19.14
CA PRO A 127 -5.98 5.75 19.72
C PRO A 127 -5.89 5.72 21.26
N THR A 128 -5.78 6.89 21.87
CA THR A 128 -5.51 7.01 23.31
C THR A 128 -6.68 7.69 24.03
N PRO A 129 -7.32 7.04 25.01
CA PRO A 129 -8.40 7.65 25.78
C PRO A 129 -7.82 8.74 26.70
N THR A 130 -8.45 9.90 26.76
CA THR A 130 -8.03 11.01 27.63
C THR A 130 -9.25 11.83 28.03
N ASN A 131 -9.55 11.89 29.34
CA ASN A 131 -10.61 12.73 29.91
C ASN A 131 -12.00 12.56 29.21
N GLY A 132 -12.42 11.32 28.94
CA GLY A 132 -13.70 11.04 28.27
C GLY A 132 -13.72 11.35 26.77
N LYS A 133 -12.57 11.69 26.19
CA LYS A 133 -12.33 11.82 24.75
C LYS A 133 -11.40 10.72 24.26
N LEU A 134 -11.34 10.56 22.95
CA LEU A 134 -10.39 9.71 22.26
C LEU A 134 -9.44 10.57 21.42
N LYS A 135 -8.15 10.56 21.76
CA LYS A 135 -7.11 11.18 20.95
C LYS A 135 -6.70 10.23 19.83
N LEU A 136 -6.72 10.73 18.61
CA LEU A 136 -6.24 10.08 17.40
C LEU A 136 -4.93 10.75 17.01
N SER A 137 -3.89 9.98 16.70
CA SER A 137 -2.59 10.51 16.28
C SER A 137 -1.92 9.60 15.26
N TRP A 138 -1.08 10.17 14.42
CA TRP A 138 -0.28 9.44 13.43
C TRP A 138 1.08 10.10 13.26
N ASP A 139 1.99 9.43 12.56
CA ASP A 139 3.29 9.99 12.22
C ASP A 139 3.14 11.09 11.17
N VAL A 140 4.04 12.08 11.20
CA VAL A 140 4.11 13.10 10.15
C VAL A 140 4.60 12.45 8.84
N SER A 141 3.83 12.63 7.78
CA SER A 141 4.23 12.25 6.41
C SER A 141 5.35 13.16 5.90
N TYR A 142 6.13 12.65 4.94
CA TYR A 142 7.23 13.37 4.32
C TYR A 142 6.95 13.61 2.84
N ASP A 143 7.17 14.82 2.36
CA ASP A 143 7.05 15.15 0.94
C ASP A 143 8.43 15.51 0.36
N PHE A 144 8.83 14.86 -0.74
CA PHE A 144 10.16 15.07 -1.32
C PHE A 144 10.34 16.46 -1.95
N ASN A 145 9.23 17.16 -2.25
CA ASN A 145 9.18 18.49 -2.83
C ASN A 145 8.94 19.58 -1.76
N ASP A 146 8.90 19.20 -0.47
CA ASP A 146 8.69 20.10 0.66
C ASP A 146 7.35 20.86 0.57
N GLU A 147 6.32 20.18 0.04
CA GLU A 147 4.98 20.74 -0.09
C GLU A 147 4.18 20.71 1.22
N ASP A 148 3.26 21.66 1.35
CA ASP A 148 2.30 21.71 2.46
C ASP A 148 1.44 20.44 2.50
N LEU A 149 1.43 19.78 3.66
CA LEU A 149 0.65 18.56 3.88
C LEU A 149 -0.66 18.85 4.62
N ARG A 150 -1.73 18.16 4.20
CA ARG A 150 -3.05 18.19 4.84
C ARG A 150 -3.57 16.78 5.02
N TYR A 151 -4.01 16.45 6.23
CA TYR A 151 -4.52 15.12 6.58
C TYR A 151 -6.04 15.09 6.60
N THR A 152 -6.57 13.91 6.29
CA THR A 152 -7.96 13.54 6.52
C THR A 152 -7.99 12.28 7.37
N VAL A 153 -8.73 12.32 8.47
CA VAL A 153 -8.97 11.19 9.37
C VAL A 153 -10.46 10.88 9.40
N THR A 154 -10.79 9.59 9.33
CA THR A 154 -12.15 9.08 9.46
C THR A 154 -12.15 7.91 10.44
N VAL A 155 -13.15 7.84 11.32
CA VAL A 155 -13.41 6.68 12.17
C VAL A 155 -14.80 6.13 11.83
N SER A 156 -14.88 4.82 11.61
CA SER A 156 -16.10 4.11 11.21
C SER A 156 -16.33 2.86 12.05
N LYS A 157 -17.58 2.38 12.11
CA LYS A 157 -17.92 1.10 12.76
C LYS A 157 -17.70 -0.11 11.87
N ASP A 158 -17.49 0.10 10.57
CA ASP A 158 -17.16 -0.91 9.58
C ASP A 158 -15.89 -0.54 8.80
N TYR A 159 -15.23 -1.54 8.25
CA TYR A 159 -13.97 -1.37 7.52
C TYR A 159 -14.14 -0.70 6.14
N GLU A 160 -15.35 -0.68 5.58
CA GLU A 160 -15.63 -0.07 4.27
C GLU A 160 -15.87 1.44 4.37
N GLY A 161 -16.01 1.96 5.59
CA GLY A 161 -16.27 3.38 5.86
C GLY A 161 -17.72 3.79 5.60
N LYS A 162 -18.70 2.88 5.73
CA LYS A 162 -20.12 3.13 5.46
C LYS A 162 -20.87 3.74 6.65
N ASP A 163 -20.53 3.34 7.87
CA ASP A 163 -21.04 3.88 9.14
C ASP A 163 -19.94 4.72 9.81
N VAL A 164 -19.78 5.95 9.30
CA VAL A 164 -18.82 6.93 9.82
C VAL A 164 -19.33 7.55 11.11
N VAL A 165 -18.53 7.48 12.18
CA VAL A 165 -18.82 8.10 13.48
C VAL A 165 -18.02 9.37 13.74
N PHE A 166 -16.92 9.57 13.00
CA PHE A 166 -16.11 10.78 13.09
C PHE A 166 -15.36 11.02 11.78
N THR A 167 -15.25 12.27 11.37
CA THR A 167 -14.38 12.66 10.26
C THR A 167 -13.87 14.07 10.47
N GLN A 168 -12.61 14.31 10.11
CA GLN A 168 -12.00 15.62 10.09
C GLN A 168 -10.99 15.70 8.95
N SER A 169 -11.04 16.79 8.20
CA SER A 169 -10.24 17.00 6.98
C SER A 169 -9.46 18.31 7.08
N ASP A 170 -8.51 18.48 6.16
CA ASP A 170 -7.64 19.66 6.06
C ASP A 170 -6.84 19.96 7.34
N LEU A 171 -6.51 18.90 8.08
CA LEU A 171 -5.69 18.95 9.28
C LEU A 171 -4.23 19.23 8.94
N VAL A 172 -3.60 20.17 9.65
CA VAL A 172 -2.16 20.43 9.56
C VAL A 172 -1.39 19.57 10.56
N LEU A 173 -1.93 19.44 11.77
CA LEU A 173 -1.33 18.62 12.82
C LEU A 173 -1.70 17.15 12.63
N PRO A 174 -0.80 16.22 12.95
CA PRO A 174 -1.03 14.79 12.78
C PRO A 174 -1.84 14.21 13.97
N GLU A 175 -2.87 14.94 14.39
CA GLU A 175 -3.74 14.55 15.49
C GLU A 175 -5.15 15.11 15.33
N ALA A 176 -6.11 14.39 15.92
CA ALA A 176 -7.49 14.82 16.07
C ALA A 176 -8.04 14.30 17.40
N VAL A 177 -9.16 14.87 17.84
CA VAL A 177 -9.84 14.46 19.07
C VAL A 177 -11.32 14.28 18.78
N MET A 178 -11.88 13.16 19.21
CA MET A 178 -13.31 12.87 19.14
C MET A 178 -13.88 12.54 20.50
N ASP A 179 -15.21 12.58 20.62
CA ASP A 179 -15.89 11.99 21.78
C ASP A 179 -15.59 10.50 21.89
N MET A 180 -15.43 10.01 23.13
CA MET A 180 -15.22 8.58 23.35
C MET A 180 -16.45 7.82 22.83
N PRO A 181 -16.30 6.94 21.82
CA PRO A 181 -17.43 6.19 21.33
C PRO A 181 -17.76 5.06 22.30
N GLY A 182 -18.96 4.48 22.17
CA GLY A 182 -19.38 3.34 22.99
C GLY A 182 -18.51 2.10 22.75
N GLU A 183 -18.66 1.09 23.61
CA GLU A 183 -18.00 -0.22 23.43
C GLU A 183 -18.26 -0.78 22.03
N GLY A 184 -17.23 -1.30 21.38
CA GLY A 184 -17.35 -1.82 20.02
C GLY A 184 -16.04 -1.88 19.25
N GLN A 185 -16.14 -2.34 18.00
CA GLN A 185 -15.05 -2.35 17.03
C GLN A 185 -15.14 -1.08 16.16
N TYR A 186 -13.99 -0.48 15.89
CA TYR A 186 -13.88 0.71 15.07
C TYR A 186 -12.67 0.64 14.15
N PHE A 187 -12.73 1.39 13.06
CA PHE A 187 -11.70 1.45 12.04
C PHE A 187 -11.32 2.91 11.84
N ILE A 188 -10.07 3.26 12.14
CA ILE A 188 -9.51 4.57 11.81
C ILE A 188 -8.85 4.47 10.43
N LYS A 189 -9.18 5.40 9.53
CA LYS A 189 -8.50 5.59 8.26
C LYS A 189 -7.88 6.97 8.20
N VAL A 190 -6.60 7.05 7.84
CA VAL A 190 -5.89 8.32 7.65
C VAL A 190 -5.24 8.36 6.27
N SER A 191 -5.46 9.47 5.56
CA SER A 191 -4.77 9.81 4.34
C SER A 191 -4.18 11.22 4.42
N VAL A 192 -3.19 11.48 3.58
CA VAL A 192 -2.54 12.78 3.44
C VAL A 192 -2.63 13.23 1.99
N ARG A 193 -2.67 14.55 1.79
CA ARG A 193 -2.62 15.23 0.51
C ARG A 193 -1.57 16.34 0.56
N ASN A 194 -0.76 16.49 -0.49
CA ASN A 194 0.11 17.67 -0.65
C ASN A 194 -0.57 18.81 -1.42
N ALA A 195 0.09 19.97 -1.50
CA ALA A 195 -0.43 21.15 -2.17
C ALA A 195 -0.74 20.93 -3.67
N SER A 196 0.03 20.07 -4.34
CA SER A 196 -0.19 19.65 -5.73
C SER A 196 -1.39 18.71 -5.91
N GLY A 197 -2.01 18.23 -4.83
CA GLY A 197 -3.21 17.41 -4.84
C GLY A 197 -2.94 15.90 -4.91
N GLU A 198 -1.67 15.48 -4.87
CA GLU A 198 -1.30 14.07 -4.77
C GLU A 198 -1.66 13.53 -3.39
N THR A 199 -2.08 12.27 -3.32
CA THR A 199 -2.57 11.65 -2.09
C THR A 199 -1.82 10.37 -1.77
N GLN A 200 -1.75 10.06 -0.47
CA GLN A 200 -1.17 8.83 0.04
C GLN A 200 -1.94 8.34 1.28
N ASP A 201 -2.27 7.06 1.33
CA ASP A 201 -2.78 6.41 2.53
C ASP A 201 -1.63 6.13 3.53
N ALA A 202 -1.95 6.05 4.82
CA ALA A 202 -1.05 5.52 5.84
C ALA A 202 -0.63 4.05 5.54
N PHE A 203 0.50 3.62 6.11
CA PHE A 203 1.02 2.25 5.98
C PHE A 203 0.09 1.19 6.54
N ASP A 204 -0.75 1.54 7.51
CA ASP A 204 -1.70 0.61 8.10
C ASP A 204 -2.68 0.08 7.05
N TYR A 205 -3.08 -1.18 7.21
CA TYR A 205 -4.10 -1.79 6.38
C TYR A 205 -4.90 -2.80 7.20
N TYR A 206 -6.18 -2.93 6.86
CA TYR A 206 -7.04 -3.98 7.38
C TYR A 206 -7.21 -5.08 6.34
N VAL A 207 -7.02 -6.34 6.73
CA VAL A 207 -7.16 -7.50 5.84
C VAL A 207 -8.56 -8.06 5.93
N THR A 208 -9.19 -8.25 4.78
CA THR A 208 -10.43 -9.01 4.59
C THR A 208 -10.14 -10.24 3.73
N ASP A 209 -11.17 -11.03 3.37
CA ASP A 209 -11.03 -12.24 2.53
C ASP A 209 -10.31 -11.96 1.18
N GLY A 210 -8.98 -12.04 1.21
CA GLY A 210 -8.11 -11.82 0.06
C GLY A 210 -7.81 -10.37 -0.31
N ASN A 211 -8.26 -9.38 0.48
CA ASN A 211 -8.11 -7.96 0.16
C ASN A 211 -7.59 -7.13 1.33
N LYS A 212 -7.09 -5.94 1.00
CA LYS A 212 -6.50 -4.95 1.89
C LYS A 212 -7.26 -3.64 1.77
N ILE A 213 -7.67 -3.11 2.91
CA ILE A 213 -8.18 -1.75 3.04
C ILE A 213 -7.01 -0.88 3.50
N TYR A 214 -6.37 -0.19 2.56
CA TYR A 214 -5.20 0.65 2.82
C TYR A 214 -5.54 1.89 3.65
N GLY A 215 -4.57 2.33 4.44
CA GLY A 215 -4.67 3.47 5.34
C GLY A 215 -5.51 3.20 6.58
N THR A 216 -5.90 1.96 6.85
CA THR A 216 -6.91 1.61 7.87
C THR A 216 -6.31 0.77 8.98
N LYS A 217 -6.57 1.17 10.23
CA LYS A 217 -6.23 0.43 11.45
C LYS A 217 -7.48 0.09 12.25
N CYS A 218 -7.57 -1.16 12.73
CA CYS A 218 -8.67 -1.61 13.57
C CYS A 218 -8.34 -1.44 15.05
N PHE A 219 -9.30 -0.97 15.84
CA PHE A 219 -9.21 -0.91 17.30
C PHE A 219 -10.55 -1.23 17.95
N TYR A 220 -10.49 -1.65 19.21
CA TYR A 220 -11.65 -1.95 20.04
C TYR A 220 -11.71 -1.01 21.23
N VAL A 221 -12.89 -0.44 21.47
CA VAL A 221 -13.23 0.14 22.76
C VAL A 221 -13.80 -0.96 23.63
N LYS A 222 -13.18 -1.23 24.79
CA LYS A 222 -13.68 -2.20 25.77
C LYS A 222 -14.57 -1.54 26.82
N ALA A 223 -15.29 -2.37 27.57
CA ALA A 223 -15.97 -1.94 28.79
C ALA A 223 -15.00 -1.14 29.69
N GLY A 224 -15.43 0.04 30.13
CA GLY A 224 -14.60 0.97 30.90
C GLY A 224 -13.71 1.91 30.07
N GLY A 225 -13.75 1.82 28.74
CA GLY A 225 -13.13 2.79 27.83
C GLY A 225 -11.65 2.55 27.53
N SER A 226 -11.10 1.38 27.83
CA SER A 226 -9.74 1.03 27.38
C SER A 226 -9.73 0.68 25.89
N ILE A 227 -8.61 0.98 25.24
CA ILE A 227 -8.40 0.72 23.81
C ILE A 227 -7.50 -0.51 23.65
N VAL A 228 -7.89 -1.41 22.74
CA VAL A 228 -7.11 -2.59 22.36
C VAL A 228 -7.00 -2.62 20.84
N GLU A 229 -5.80 -2.78 20.32
CA GLU A 229 -5.58 -2.97 18.87
C GLU A 229 -5.89 -4.40 18.46
N ASP A 230 -6.34 -4.58 17.22
CA ASP A 230 -6.43 -5.93 16.65
C ASP A 230 -5.02 -6.50 16.44
N ALA A 231 -4.69 -7.58 17.14
CA ALA A 231 -3.38 -8.23 17.09
C ALA A 231 -3.13 -8.98 15.76
N ASN A 232 -4.11 -9.07 14.86
CA ASN A 232 -4.02 -9.85 13.62
C ASN A 232 -3.39 -9.09 12.44
N VAL A 233 -2.72 -7.96 12.68
CA VAL A 233 -2.04 -7.19 11.62
C VAL A 233 -0.52 -7.27 11.82
N GLN A 234 0.08 -8.40 11.45
CA GLN A 234 1.50 -8.53 11.10
C GLN A 234 1.64 -9.25 9.75
#